data_AF-A0A6J8F0L7-F1
#
_entry.id   AF-A0A6J8F0L7-F1
#
_cell.length_a   1.000
_cell.length_b   1.000
_cell.length_c   1.000
_cell.angle_alpha   90.00
_cell.angle_beta   90.00
_cell.angle_gamma   90.00
#
_symmetry.space_group_name_H-M   'P 1'
#
loop_
_entity.id
_entity.type
_entity.pdbx_description
1 polymer ?
#
loop_
_entity_poly.entity_id
_entity_poly.type
_entity_poly.pdbx_seq_one_letter_code
_entity_poly.pdbx_strand_id
1 'polypeptide(L)'
;MWVKSFAVNSLNRLNSLSRSRKIIGGILVFLVFLYLLGSRIPSIGRKSAPVDETASLCIDDNLRFLRGEVKKYDAFINHNPQIVGEQFYPAYVGNGKVSVSLDSEKGMYIRLNRALSLPVKYYPIVTAHLDDYSSKDATVLNIHHGIAEKIQCFEVDKGWRSNCLTVESLVYASRTRPSVLVQDIKIRNPSKNSVVVNLDQIGQTQLKDAKVSKASTTDATGMSVEYTSTQGVILIPDSKYKVDIAIATVKIGPSVAIKAGKSVRFHVVTAVNYTQPVDIKSKAPEHLQRSVDQLLESVLKIDYASLREEHIKVWRDIWKSGFGISNSKAAGSLNGDKINTTIYYVLSNIQAPLHELSTTIEEKSKIQKTLHYPDRCYGGHTLLFYSETLWSEIKDEEDIADVTSTWMITLEKKGCNIIVRAGAEGVLQAILLSLGGLRFDDNHLEMSMEPKDLHRDLLFHRLNYGNNTHVNISVIVGNDNKAVIRVSLDRNDRPYYACDAGCIDAPIALSKEVVQFPVKRTEPLTSILYITADKQHMEELKHTIHVKEIKEAPAHEHHVIALHKHGHHFGGLPTIFWASLAFLIIIFHLFLFKLIYNEYCQGQDRYGRTRYSV
;
A
#
# COMPACT_ATOMS: atom_id res chain seq x y z
N MET A 1 -33.96 16.09 57.87
CA MET A 1 -35.42 15.81 58.02
C MET A 1 -36.13 15.55 56.69
N TRP A 2 -35.69 16.15 55.58
CA TRP A 2 -36.30 15.99 54.24
C TRP A 2 -36.17 14.58 53.60
N VAL A 3 -35.06 13.86 53.81
CA VAL A 3 -34.83 12.52 53.24
C VAL A 3 -35.75 11.45 53.84
N LYS A 4 -36.07 11.57 55.14
CA LYS A 4 -37.01 10.66 55.81
C LYS A 4 -38.45 10.84 55.30
N SER A 5 -38.85 12.08 54.99
CA SER A 5 -40.16 12.37 54.38
C SER A 5 -40.27 11.84 52.95
N PHE A 6 -39.19 11.93 52.15
CA PHE A 6 -39.17 11.42 50.78
C PHE A 6 -39.21 9.89 50.71
N ALA A 7 -38.48 9.20 51.60
CA ALA A 7 -38.49 7.74 51.67
C ALA A 7 -39.86 7.17 52.09
N VAL A 8 -40.54 7.82 53.04
CA VAL A 8 -41.89 7.42 53.48
C VAL A 8 -42.94 7.67 52.38
N ASN A 9 -42.84 8.79 51.65
CA ASN A 9 -43.73 9.08 50.52
C ASN A 9 -43.52 8.13 49.33
N SER A 10 -42.29 7.72 49.05
CA SER A 10 -41.99 6.73 48.00
C SER A 10 -42.49 5.32 48.36
N LEU A 11 -42.38 4.90 49.64
CA LEU A 11 -42.95 3.63 50.10
C LEU A 11 -44.49 3.61 50.00
N ASN A 12 -45.15 4.71 50.34
CA ASN A 12 -46.61 4.81 50.26
C ASN A 12 -47.11 4.81 48.80
N ARG A 13 -46.38 5.43 47.87
CA ARG A 13 -46.66 5.34 46.42
C ARG A 13 -46.42 3.94 45.84
N LEU A 14 -45.41 3.22 46.31
CA LEU A 14 -45.17 1.83 45.94
C LEU A 14 -46.34 0.94 46.41
N ASN A 15 -46.89 1.19 47.58
CA ASN A 15 -48.00 0.40 48.11
C ASN A 15 -49.33 0.62 47.37
N SER A 16 -49.56 1.77 46.73
CA SER A 16 -50.78 2.09 45.97
C SER A 16 -50.80 1.53 44.53
N LEU A 17 -49.74 0.88 44.06
CA LEU A 17 -49.65 0.32 42.71
C LEU A 17 -50.28 -1.08 42.64
N SER A 18 -51.02 -1.36 41.55
CA SER A 18 -51.63 -2.67 41.30
C SER A 18 -50.58 -3.78 41.24
N ARG A 19 -50.96 -5.01 41.66
CA ARG A 19 -50.07 -6.19 41.72
C ARG A 19 -49.25 -6.39 40.43
N SER A 20 -49.85 -6.14 39.27
CA SER A 20 -49.18 -6.22 37.96
C SER A 20 -48.03 -5.22 37.77
N ARG A 21 -48.18 -3.97 38.24
CA ARG A 21 -47.12 -2.95 38.12
C ARG A 21 -45.96 -3.18 39.10
N LYS A 22 -46.23 -3.78 40.26
CA LYS A 22 -45.20 -4.21 41.22
C LYS A 22 -44.33 -5.34 40.65
N ILE A 23 -44.95 -6.29 39.96
CA ILE A 23 -44.24 -7.40 39.29
C ILE A 23 -43.37 -6.86 38.15
N ILE A 24 -43.89 -5.97 37.29
CA ILE A 24 -43.11 -5.37 36.20
C ILE A 24 -41.93 -4.54 36.73
N GLY A 25 -42.15 -3.74 37.78
CA GLY A 25 -41.07 -3.00 38.43
C GLY A 25 -39.99 -3.91 39.02
N GLY A 26 -40.39 -5.03 39.64
CA GLY A 26 -39.46 -6.05 40.15
C GLY A 26 -38.65 -6.72 39.04
N ILE A 27 -39.29 -7.08 37.92
CA ILE A 27 -38.62 -7.67 36.75
C ILE A 27 -37.62 -6.68 36.13
N LEU A 28 -37.98 -5.39 36.06
CA LEU A 28 -37.12 -4.37 35.46
C LEU A 28 -35.88 -4.10 36.33
N VAL A 29 -36.04 -4.06 37.65
CA VAL A 29 -34.91 -3.98 38.60
C VAL A 29 -34.04 -5.25 38.51
N PHE A 30 -34.65 -6.43 38.38
CA PHE A 30 -33.92 -7.68 38.22
C PHE A 30 -33.14 -7.76 36.90
N LEU A 31 -33.70 -7.24 35.80
CA LEU A 31 -33.02 -7.14 34.50
C LEU A 31 -31.86 -6.12 34.52
N VAL A 32 -32.03 -4.97 35.19
CA VAL A 32 -30.95 -4.00 35.40
C VAL A 32 -29.84 -4.61 36.27
N PHE A 33 -30.22 -5.37 37.29
CA PHE A 33 -29.29 -6.09 38.15
C PHE A 33 -28.52 -7.18 37.37
N LEU A 34 -29.20 -7.97 36.54
CA LEU A 34 -28.56 -8.95 35.64
C LEU A 34 -27.68 -8.29 34.58
N TYR A 35 -28.05 -7.13 34.05
CA TYR A 35 -27.22 -6.37 33.10
C TYR A 35 -25.93 -5.87 33.76
N LEU A 36 -26.02 -5.36 34.99
CA LEU A 36 -24.86 -4.90 35.75
C LEU A 36 -23.96 -6.06 36.20
N LEU A 37 -24.52 -7.20 36.61
CA LEU A 37 -23.75 -8.40 36.97
C LEU A 37 -23.20 -9.16 35.76
N GLY A 38 -23.92 -9.20 34.64
CA GLY A 38 -23.45 -9.81 33.40
C GLY A 38 -22.17 -9.15 32.87
N SER A 39 -21.99 -7.85 33.14
CA SER A 39 -20.73 -7.14 32.84
C SER A 39 -19.57 -7.44 33.80
N ARG A 40 -19.84 -8.10 34.94
CA ARG A 40 -18.89 -8.32 36.04
C ARG A 40 -18.71 -9.77 36.48
N ILE A 41 -19.28 -10.76 35.79
CA ILE A 41 -18.89 -12.16 35.97
C ILE A 41 -17.59 -12.36 35.20
N PRO A 42 -16.42 -12.48 35.87
CA PRO A 42 -15.24 -12.97 35.18
C PRO A 42 -15.53 -14.42 34.81
N SER A 43 -15.26 -14.81 33.56
CA SER A 43 -15.34 -16.21 33.17
C SER A 43 -14.45 -17.03 34.13
N ILE A 44 -15.08 -17.79 35.03
CA ILE A 44 -14.40 -18.76 35.88
C ILE A 44 -14.11 -19.97 34.99
N GLY A 45 -13.03 -19.77 34.23
CA GLY A 45 -12.36 -20.70 33.38
C GLY A 45 -10.96 -20.14 33.22
N ARG A 46 -10.12 -20.31 34.25
CA ARG A 46 -8.67 -20.26 34.09
C ARG A 46 -8.29 -21.39 33.14
N LYS A 47 -8.50 -21.18 31.85
CA LYS A 47 -7.68 -21.81 30.83
C LYS A 47 -6.33 -21.11 30.99
N SER A 48 -5.29 -21.89 31.26
CA SER A 48 -3.93 -21.51 30.88
C SER A 48 -4.01 -20.78 29.53
N ALA A 49 -3.37 -19.62 29.41
CA ALA A 49 -3.28 -18.90 28.14
C ALA A 49 -2.98 -19.96 27.06
N PRO A 50 -3.86 -20.13 26.05
CA PRO A 50 -3.61 -21.12 25.01
C PRO A 50 -2.22 -20.87 24.44
N VAL A 51 -1.51 -21.96 24.13
CA VAL A 51 -0.15 -22.01 23.56
C VAL A 51 0.02 -21.07 22.35
N ASP A 52 -1.08 -20.65 21.75
CA ASP A 52 -1.16 -19.76 20.59
C ASP A 52 -1.08 -18.25 20.91
N GLU A 53 -1.29 -17.85 22.18
CA GLU A 53 -1.42 -16.45 22.62
C GLU A 53 -0.06 -15.78 22.87
N THR A 54 0.95 -16.52 23.33
CA THR A 54 2.29 -15.98 23.65
C THR A 54 3.06 -15.57 22.39
N ALA A 55 3.08 -16.45 21.38
CA ALA A 55 3.70 -16.17 20.08
C ALA A 55 2.96 -15.05 19.31
N SER A 56 1.62 -14.98 19.40
CA SER A 56 0.86 -13.88 18.78
C SER A 56 1.14 -12.55 19.46
N LEU A 57 1.22 -12.51 20.80
CA LEU A 57 1.61 -11.31 21.54
C LEU A 57 3.03 -10.85 21.17
N CYS A 58 3.97 -11.78 20.97
CA CYS A 58 5.32 -11.45 20.49
C CYS A 58 5.31 -10.79 19.11
N ILE A 59 4.55 -11.33 18.16
CA ILE A 59 4.39 -10.76 16.82
C ILE A 59 3.74 -9.39 16.91
N ASP A 60 2.65 -9.25 17.67
CA ASP A 60 1.96 -7.98 17.86
C ASP A 60 2.84 -6.88 18.47
N ASP A 61 3.68 -7.24 19.44
CA ASP A 61 4.63 -6.32 20.08
C ASP A 61 5.70 -5.84 19.09
N ASN A 62 6.22 -6.73 18.25
CA ASN A 62 7.17 -6.36 17.20
C ASN A 62 6.48 -5.53 16.10
N LEU A 63 5.25 -5.84 15.70
CA LEU A 63 4.54 -5.10 14.66
C LEU A 63 3.97 -3.76 15.14
N ARG A 64 3.98 -3.48 16.45
CA ARG A 64 3.36 -2.29 17.04
C ARG A 64 3.86 -0.97 16.43
N PHE A 65 5.15 -0.89 16.10
CA PHE A 65 5.72 0.34 15.52
C PHE A 65 5.24 0.59 14.08
N LEU A 66 4.88 -0.46 13.34
CA LEU A 66 4.41 -0.37 11.95
C LEU A 66 2.94 0.05 11.83
N ARG A 67 2.15 -0.03 12.92
CA ARG A 67 0.71 0.30 12.89
C ARG A 67 0.42 1.71 12.37
N GLY A 68 1.33 2.67 12.55
CA GLY A 68 1.21 4.02 12.02
C GLY A 68 1.36 4.08 10.50
N GLU A 69 2.33 3.33 9.95
CA GLU A 69 2.61 3.24 8.52
C GLU A 69 1.51 2.46 7.79
N VAL A 70 1.01 1.37 8.40
CA VAL A 70 -0.12 0.58 7.85
C VAL A 70 -1.38 1.43 7.70
N LYS A 71 -1.68 2.31 8.68
CA LYS A 71 -2.83 3.22 8.59
C LYS A 71 -2.73 4.25 7.47
N LYS A 72 -1.52 4.57 7.01
CA LYS A 72 -1.26 5.51 5.92
C LYS A 72 -1.12 4.82 4.56
N TYR A 73 -1.21 3.48 4.52
CA TYR A 73 -0.89 2.67 3.35
C TYR A 73 0.58 2.78 2.89
N ASP A 74 1.50 2.98 3.84
CA ASP A 74 2.95 3.02 3.61
C ASP A 74 3.64 1.67 3.87
N ALA A 75 2.95 0.78 4.60
CA ALA A 75 3.39 -0.58 4.90
C ALA A 75 2.22 -1.55 4.88
N PHE A 76 2.48 -2.79 4.49
CA PHE A 76 1.51 -3.88 4.42
C PHE A 76 2.04 -5.06 5.21
N ILE A 77 1.16 -5.75 5.93
CA ILE A 77 1.50 -6.90 6.77
C ILE A 77 0.70 -8.07 6.22
N ASN A 78 1.34 -9.23 6.10
CA ASN A 78 0.72 -10.51 5.85
C ASN A 78 1.04 -11.43 7.02
N HIS A 79 0.04 -11.83 7.79
CA HIS A 79 0.21 -12.83 8.84
C HIS A 79 0.16 -14.24 8.26
N ASN A 80 0.91 -15.15 8.88
CA ASN A 80 0.82 -16.57 8.61
C ASN A 80 0.52 -17.31 9.93
N PRO A 81 -0.71 -17.85 10.10
CA PRO A 81 -1.83 -17.89 9.15
C PRO A 81 -2.54 -16.52 8.96
N GLN A 82 -3.12 -16.32 7.78
CA GLN A 82 -3.78 -15.06 7.39
C GLN A 82 -4.99 -14.74 8.29
N ILE A 83 -5.11 -13.47 8.70
CA ILE A 83 -6.22 -13.00 9.53
C ILE A 83 -7.42 -12.69 8.64
N VAL A 84 -8.64 -12.99 9.13
CA VAL A 84 -9.89 -12.73 8.39
C VAL A 84 -10.03 -11.24 8.06
N GLY A 85 -10.16 -10.91 6.77
CA GLY A 85 -10.28 -9.55 6.27
C GLY A 85 -8.95 -8.85 5.96
N GLU A 86 -7.82 -9.53 6.15
CA GLU A 86 -6.50 -9.07 5.75
C GLU A 86 -6.32 -9.21 4.23
N GLN A 87 -5.86 -8.15 3.57
CA GLN A 87 -5.48 -8.21 2.16
C GLN A 87 -4.04 -8.69 2.05
N PHE A 88 -3.81 -9.65 1.17
CA PHE A 88 -2.48 -10.20 0.93
C PHE A 88 -1.74 -9.40 -0.15
N TYR A 89 -0.53 -8.97 0.17
CA TYR A 89 0.36 -8.28 -0.77
C TYR A 89 1.76 -8.91 -0.76
N PRO A 90 2.23 -9.54 -1.85
CA PRO A 90 3.53 -10.21 -1.86
C PRO A 90 4.67 -9.29 -1.42
N ALA A 91 5.52 -9.79 -0.52
CA ALA A 91 6.66 -9.07 0.04
C ALA A 91 7.85 -9.05 -0.94
N TYR A 92 7.62 -8.39 -2.07
CA TYR A 92 8.53 -8.30 -3.20
C TYR A 92 9.41 -7.06 -3.12
N VAL A 93 10.70 -7.24 -3.38
CA VAL A 93 11.68 -6.14 -3.50
C VAL A 93 12.44 -6.22 -4.81
N GLY A 94 12.62 -5.07 -5.44
CA GLY A 94 13.35 -4.96 -6.69
C GLY A 94 13.93 -3.57 -6.91
N ASN A 95 14.93 -3.49 -7.79
CA ASN A 95 15.60 -2.24 -8.20
C ASN A 95 15.63 -2.07 -9.73
N GLY A 96 14.83 -2.85 -10.46
CA GLY A 96 14.79 -2.89 -11.92
C GLY A 96 15.92 -3.64 -12.61
N LYS A 97 16.92 -4.14 -11.88
CA LYS A 97 17.93 -5.08 -12.40
C LYS A 97 17.74 -6.49 -11.82
N VAL A 98 17.47 -6.57 -10.52
CA VAL A 98 17.22 -7.83 -9.80
C VAL A 98 16.01 -7.66 -8.89
N SER A 99 15.31 -8.76 -8.64
CA SER A 99 14.27 -8.82 -7.62
C SER A 99 14.22 -10.17 -6.93
N VAL A 100 13.66 -10.13 -5.72
CA VAL A 100 13.38 -11.31 -4.92
C VAL A 100 12.11 -11.06 -4.10
N SER A 101 11.40 -12.12 -3.77
CA SER A 101 10.25 -12.08 -2.87
C SER A 101 10.58 -12.88 -1.61
N LEU A 102 10.21 -12.35 -0.44
CA LEU A 102 10.23 -13.15 0.79
C LEU A 102 9.12 -14.22 0.71
N ASP A 103 9.39 -15.39 1.28
CA ASP A 103 8.48 -16.55 1.34
C ASP A 103 8.20 -17.26 0.01
N SER A 104 8.90 -16.87 -1.07
CA SER A 104 8.76 -17.50 -2.38
C SER A 104 9.81 -18.56 -2.68
N GLU A 105 9.35 -19.71 -3.15
CA GLU A 105 10.20 -20.79 -3.66
C GLU A 105 10.55 -20.62 -5.15
N LYS A 106 10.26 -19.47 -5.77
CA LYS A 106 10.56 -19.23 -7.19
C LYS A 106 11.97 -18.62 -7.44
N GLY A 107 12.65 -18.20 -6.37
CA GLY A 107 14.02 -17.69 -6.40
C GLY A 107 14.12 -16.25 -6.93
N MET A 108 15.30 -15.86 -7.39
CA MET A 108 15.58 -14.52 -7.91
C MET A 108 15.10 -14.36 -9.37
N TYR A 109 14.63 -13.15 -9.70
CA TYR A 109 14.26 -12.75 -11.06
C TYR A 109 15.21 -11.66 -11.58
N ILE A 110 15.46 -11.70 -12.90
CA ILE A 110 16.25 -10.70 -13.63
C ILE A 110 15.44 -10.07 -14.74
N ARG A 111 15.94 -8.92 -15.22
CA ARG A 111 15.23 -8.12 -16.22
C ARG A 111 15.24 -8.81 -17.57
N LEU A 112 14.04 -8.99 -18.12
CA LEU A 112 13.84 -9.38 -19.50
C LEU A 112 12.80 -8.43 -20.12
N ASN A 113 13.21 -7.72 -21.18
CA ASN A 113 12.39 -6.70 -21.84
C ASN A 113 11.95 -5.56 -20.91
N ARG A 114 10.67 -5.51 -20.53
CA ARG A 114 10.03 -4.40 -19.81
C ARG A 114 9.92 -4.60 -18.30
N ALA A 115 10.01 -5.84 -17.81
CA ALA A 115 9.85 -6.20 -16.40
C ALA A 115 10.91 -7.24 -15.93
N LEU A 116 10.92 -7.54 -14.63
CA LEU A 116 11.75 -8.58 -14.03
C LEU A 116 11.02 -9.93 -14.11
N SER A 117 11.04 -10.56 -15.29
CA SER A 117 10.23 -11.76 -15.57
C SER A 117 11.03 -13.05 -15.76
N LEU A 118 12.37 -12.99 -15.87
CA LEU A 118 13.18 -14.19 -16.13
C LEU A 118 13.68 -14.80 -14.80
N PRO A 119 13.22 -16.00 -14.39
CA PRO A 119 13.67 -16.65 -13.17
C PRO A 119 15.08 -17.23 -13.34
N VAL A 120 15.95 -16.95 -12.37
CA VAL A 120 17.34 -17.43 -12.31
C VAL A 120 17.45 -18.80 -11.64
N LYS A 121 16.44 -19.19 -10.85
CA LYS A 121 16.46 -20.40 -9.99
C LYS A 121 17.67 -20.44 -9.05
N TYR A 122 18.03 -19.26 -8.56
CA TYR A 122 19.00 -19.05 -7.49
C TYR A 122 18.26 -18.46 -6.29
N TYR A 123 18.52 -18.99 -5.11
CA TYR A 123 17.85 -18.69 -3.86
C TYR A 123 18.81 -17.94 -2.93
N PRO A 124 18.84 -16.59 -2.99
CA PRO A 124 19.78 -15.79 -2.21
C PRO A 124 19.34 -15.62 -0.76
N ILE A 125 18.04 -15.80 -0.47
CA ILE A 125 17.46 -15.59 0.86
C ILE A 125 17.84 -16.76 1.76
N VAL A 126 18.47 -16.43 2.88
CA VAL A 126 18.68 -17.34 3.99
C VAL A 126 17.41 -17.41 4.83
N THR A 127 16.92 -18.61 5.08
CA THR A 127 15.77 -18.84 5.98
C THR A 127 16.23 -19.43 7.30
N ALA A 128 15.57 -19.01 8.39
CA ALA A 128 15.86 -19.51 9.73
C ALA A 128 14.75 -20.44 10.19
N HIS A 129 15.12 -21.62 10.68
CA HIS A 129 14.19 -22.64 11.13
C HIS A 129 14.63 -23.22 12.48
N LEU A 130 13.64 -23.55 13.30
CA LEU A 130 13.81 -24.26 14.57
C LEU A 130 12.79 -25.40 14.60
N ASP A 131 13.26 -26.63 14.43
CA ASP A 131 12.38 -27.80 14.24
C ASP A 131 11.59 -28.17 15.51
N ASP A 132 12.15 -27.86 16.69
CA ASP A 132 11.60 -28.30 17.98
C ASP A 132 10.55 -27.32 18.58
N TYR A 133 10.27 -26.19 17.94
CA TYR A 133 9.47 -25.10 18.53
C TYR A 133 8.31 -24.63 17.64
N SER A 134 7.18 -24.30 18.27
CA SER A 134 6.07 -23.61 17.59
C SER A 134 6.49 -22.19 17.20
N SER A 135 6.13 -21.79 15.98
CA SER A 135 6.43 -20.46 15.46
C SER A 135 5.19 -19.80 14.88
N LYS A 136 5.14 -18.46 15.00
CA LYS A 136 4.28 -17.59 14.21
C LYS A 136 5.15 -16.64 13.43
N ASP A 137 4.76 -16.38 12.19
CA ASP A 137 5.46 -15.46 11.33
C ASP A 137 4.53 -14.43 10.70
N ALA A 138 5.09 -13.25 10.46
CA ALA A 138 4.45 -12.18 9.73
C ALA A 138 5.47 -11.55 8.79
N THR A 139 5.03 -11.28 7.57
CA THR A 139 5.85 -10.67 6.54
C THR A 139 5.33 -9.27 6.26
N VAL A 140 6.22 -8.31 6.27
CA VAL A 140 5.94 -6.88 6.16
C VAL A 140 6.57 -6.35 4.89
N LEU A 141 5.79 -5.67 4.07
CA LEU A 141 6.27 -4.89 2.94
C LEU A 141 6.17 -3.41 3.27
N ASN A 142 7.31 -2.74 3.49
CA ASN A 142 7.35 -1.29 3.64
C ASN A 142 7.65 -0.66 2.28
N ILE A 143 6.62 -0.15 1.63
CA ILE A 143 6.73 0.41 0.26
C ILE A 143 7.39 1.79 0.26
N HIS A 144 7.29 2.54 1.35
CA HIS A 144 7.89 3.86 1.49
C HIS A 144 9.42 3.77 1.60
N HIS A 145 9.93 2.70 2.23
CA HIS A 145 11.36 2.41 2.33
C HIS A 145 11.86 1.42 1.28
N GLY A 146 10.95 0.70 0.61
CA GLY A 146 11.23 -0.41 -0.30
C GLY A 146 12.04 -1.51 0.36
N ILE A 147 11.57 -1.95 1.52
CA ILE A 147 12.18 -3.00 2.33
C ILE A 147 11.10 -4.04 2.63
N ALA A 148 11.44 -5.31 2.48
CA ALA A 148 10.63 -6.41 2.94
C ALA A 148 11.24 -7.01 4.21
N GLU A 149 10.43 -7.29 5.21
CA GLU A 149 10.87 -7.80 6.51
C GLU A 149 10.02 -9.00 6.90
N LYS A 150 10.65 -10.11 7.25
CA LYS A 150 10.00 -11.29 7.84
C LYS A 150 10.34 -11.34 9.32
N ILE A 151 9.32 -11.38 10.16
CA ILE A 151 9.44 -11.49 11.62
C ILE A 151 8.89 -12.85 12.04
N GLN A 152 9.73 -13.66 12.66
CA GLN A 152 9.36 -14.97 13.20
C GLN A 152 9.54 -14.96 14.72
N CYS A 153 8.49 -15.33 15.45
CA CYS A 153 8.52 -15.52 16.89
C CYS A 153 8.43 -17.00 17.22
N PHE A 154 9.42 -17.52 17.94
CA PHE A 154 9.48 -18.90 18.42
C PHE A 154 9.25 -18.95 19.93
N GLU A 155 8.38 -19.86 20.36
CA GLU A 155 8.06 -20.04 21.78
C GLU A 155 9.08 -21.00 22.43
N VAL A 156 10.07 -20.46 23.13
CA VAL A 156 11.14 -21.26 23.75
C VAL A 156 10.84 -21.63 25.20
N ASP A 157 10.29 -20.69 26.00
CA ASP A 157 9.98 -20.88 27.42
C ASP A 157 8.47 -20.72 27.67
N LYS A 158 7.82 -21.73 28.29
CA LYS A 158 6.41 -21.66 28.71
C LYS A 158 6.27 -20.82 29.99
N GLY A 159 6.32 -19.50 29.86
CA GLY A 159 6.24 -18.54 30.97
C GLY A 159 5.18 -17.46 30.76
N TRP A 160 4.76 -16.80 31.85
CA TRP A 160 3.74 -15.73 31.81
C TRP A 160 4.26 -14.39 31.26
N ARG A 161 5.57 -14.29 30.97
CA ARG A 161 6.22 -13.14 30.30
C ARG A 161 6.74 -13.58 28.94
N SER A 162 6.52 -12.74 27.92
CA SER A 162 6.81 -12.92 26.49
C SER A 162 8.31 -13.04 26.15
N ASN A 163 9.00 -14.02 26.72
CA ASN A 163 10.39 -14.32 26.38
C ASN A 163 10.45 -15.22 25.14
N CYS A 164 9.95 -14.73 24.01
CA CYS A 164 10.01 -15.43 22.73
C CYS A 164 11.32 -15.15 22.02
N LEU A 165 11.91 -16.16 21.38
CA LEU A 165 13.02 -15.95 20.47
C LEU A 165 12.49 -15.29 19.21
N THR A 166 13.18 -14.23 18.78
CA THR A 166 12.76 -13.41 17.63
C THR A 166 13.81 -13.50 16.54
N VAL A 167 13.39 -13.85 15.33
CA VAL A 167 14.21 -13.77 14.11
C VAL A 167 13.58 -12.72 13.20
N GLU A 168 14.34 -11.67 12.95
CA GLU A 168 13.99 -10.60 12.01
C GLU A 168 14.89 -10.78 10.77
N SER A 169 14.29 -10.98 9.59
CA SER A 169 14.99 -11.07 8.31
C SER A 169 14.55 -9.92 7.42
N LEU A 170 15.44 -8.98 7.15
CA LEU A 170 15.18 -7.79 6.36
C LEU A 170 15.89 -7.91 5.02
N VAL A 171 15.17 -7.71 3.91
CA VAL A 171 15.69 -7.84 2.55
C VAL A 171 15.39 -6.58 1.74
N TYR A 172 16.37 -6.11 0.97
CA TYR A 172 16.19 -5.03 0.00
C TYR A 172 17.16 -5.14 -1.17
N ALA A 173 16.69 -4.75 -2.36
CA ALA A 173 17.53 -4.59 -3.54
C ALA A 173 18.03 -3.14 -3.62
N SER A 174 19.34 -2.93 -3.55
CA SER A 174 19.91 -1.58 -3.49
C SER A 174 19.60 -0.80 -4.76
N ARG A 175 19.00 0.40 -4.62
CA ARG A 175 18.77 1.31 -5.75
C ARG A 175 19.99 2.14 -6.16
N THR A 176 20.95 2.36 -5.26
CA THR A 176 22.20 3.08 -5.59
C THR A 176 23.19 2.18 -6.35
N ARG A 177 23.16 0.88 -6.05
CA ARG A 177 23.97 -0.16 -6.69
C ARG A 177 23.05 -1.26 -7.24
N PRO A 178 22.63 -1.19 -8.52
CA PRO A 178 21.59 -2.06 -9.06
C PRO A 178 21.97 -3.55 -9.07
N SER A 179 23.26 -3.86 -8.97
CA SER A 179 23.79 -5.21 -8.91
C SER A 179 23.86 -5.81 -7.49
N VAL A 180 23.31 -5.15 -6.47
CA VAL A 180 23.46 -5.58 -5.06
C VAL A 180 22.10 -5.87 -4.43
N LEU A 181 21.98 -7.06 -3.86
CA LEU A 181 20.89 -7.48 -2.98
C LEU A 181 21.45 -7.69 -1.57
N VAL A 182 20.74 -7.19 -0.57
CA VAL A 182 21.17 -7.25 0.83
C VAL A 182 20.10 -7.94 1.67
N GLN A 183 20.54 -8.82 2.55
CA GLN A 183 19.73 -9.43 3.59
C GLN A 183 20.41 -9.25 4.96
N ASP A 184 19.69 -8.68 5.91
CA ASP A 184 20.09 -8.57 7.30
C ASP A 184 19.25 -9.51 8.15
N ILE A 185 19.90 -10.44 8.87
CA ILE A 185 19.23 -11.34 9.80
C ILE A 185 19.63 -10.97 11.22
N LYS A 186 18.66 -10.63 12.05
CA LYS A 186 18.85 -10.35 13.47
C LYS A 186 18.11 -11.37 14.29
N ILE A 187 18.84 -12.12 15.11
CA ILE A 187 18.28 -13.12 16.00
C ILE A 187 18.49 -12.65 17.44
N ARG A 188 17.40 -12.55 18.20
CA ARG A 188 17.43 -12.14 19.60
C ARG A 188 16.83 -13.24 20.46
N ASN A 189 17.62 -13.72 21.41
CA ASN A 189 17.23 -14.73 22.39
C ASN A 189 17.08 -14.09 23.78
N PRO A 190 15.89 -13.64 24.19
CA PRO A 190 15.62 -13.14 25.54
C PRO A 190 15.42 -14.27 26.57
N SER A 191 15.40 -15.54 26.15
CA SER A 191 15.19 -16.68 27.04
C SER A 191 16.38 -16.93 27.97
N LYS A 192 16.17 -17.79 28.96
CA LYS A 192 17.22 -18.20 29.91
C LYS A 192 18.12 -19.32 29.37
N ASN A 193 17.71 -19.96 28.27
CA ASN A 193 18.39 -21.11 27.70
C ASN A 193 19.14 -20.72 26.43
N SER A 194 20.24 -21.41 26.15
CA SER A 194 20.89 -21.31 24.84
C SER A 194 20.07 -22.07 23.81
N VAL A 195 19.83 -21.46 22.65
CA VAL A 195 19.06 -22.07 21.56
C VAL A 195 19.94 -22.14 20.32
N VAL A 196 19.86 -23.25 19.59
CA VAL A 196 20.51 -23.42 18.29
C VAL A 196 19.49 -23.13 17.20
N VAL A 197 19.84 -22.23 16.29
CA VAL A 197 19.01 -21.86 15.14
C VAL A 197 19.67 -22.41 13.88
N ASN A 198 18.90 -23.14 13.07
CA ASN A 198 19.34 -23.64 11.77
C ASN A 198 19.13 -22.55 10.71
N LEU A 199 20.11 -22.37 9.85
CA LEU A 199 20.14 -21.36 8.80
C LEU A 199 20.30 -22.06 7.45
N ASP A 200 19.24 -22.03 6.65
CA ASP A 200 19.21 -22.67 5.35
C ASP A 200 19.59 -21.67 4.27
N GLN A 201 20.74 -21.91 3.63
CA GLN A 201 21.23 -21.16 2.49
C GLN A 201 21.32 -22.09 1.28
N ILE A 202 20.21 -22.21 0.54
CA ILE A 202 20.10 -23.10 -0.62
C ILE A 202 21.06 -22.68 -1.74
N GLY A 203 21.10 -21.38 -2.05
CA GLY A 203 21.94 -20.84 -3.12
C GLY A 203 21.54 -21.39 -4.50
N GLN A 204 22.32 -22.31 -5.04
CA GLN A 204 22.13 -22.83 -6.40
C GLN A 204 21.55 -24.24 -6.41
N THR A 205 20.36 -24.40 -7.01
CA THR A 205 19.71 -25.71 -7.15
C THR A 205 19.64 -26.22 -8.59
N GLN A 206 19.58 -25.34 -9.60
CA GLN A 206 19.30 -25.75 -10.99
C GLN A 206 20.09 -25.03 -12.11
N LEU A 207 21.07 -24.16 -11.81
CA LEU A 207 21.91 -23.59 -12.88
C LEU A 207 22.78 -24.68 -13.52
N LYS A 208 22.60 -24.92 -14.83
CA LYS A 208 23.42 -25.86 -15.62
C LYS A 208 24.84 -25.31 -15.82
N ASP A 209 25.83 -26.20 -15.78
CA ASP A 209 27.26 -25.92 -15.99
C ASP A 209 27.85 -24.80 -15.11
N ALA A 210 27.31 -24.63 -13.90
CA ALA A 210 27.74 -23.52 -13.08
C ALA A 210 29.14 -23.75 -12.49
N LYS A 211 30.01 -22.77 -12.69
CA LYS A 211 31.34 -22.74 -12.08
C LYS A 211 31.22 -22.05 -10.72
N VAL A 212 31.50 -22.80 -9.65
CA VAL A 212 31.50 -22.27 -8.28
C VAL A 212 32.93 -22.12 -7.80
N SER A 213 33.25 -20.93 -7.32
CA SER A 213 34.51 -20.59 -6.67
C SER A 213 34.24 -20.10 -5.26
N LYS A 214 35.16 -20.41 -4.34
CA LYS A 214 35.11 -19.95 -2.95
C LYS A 214 36.25 -18.98 -2.72
N ALA A 215 35.95 -17.89 -2.04
CA ALA A 215 36.95 -16.90 -1.66
C ALA A 215 36.58 -16.28 -0.31
N SER A 216 37.52 -15.54 0.27
CA SER A 216 37.36 -14.89 1.57
C SER A 216 37.87 -13.47 1.48
N THR A 217 37.14 -12.54 2.11
CA THR A 217 37.53 -11.13 2.18
C THR A 217 37.25 -10.58 3.57
N THR A 218 37.63 -9.33 3.83
CA THR A 218 37.37 -8.67 5.11
C THR A 218 36.16 -7.75 5.01
N ASP A 219 35.29 -7.77 6.01
CA ASP A 219 34.20 -6.81 6.15
C ASP A 219 34.66 -5.44 6.66
N ALA A 220 33.73 -4.49 6.80
CA ALA A 220 33.96 -3.15 7.35
C ALA A 220 34.58 -3.14 8.76
N THR A 221 34.42 -4.23 9.53
CA THR A 221 34.97 -4.38 10.89
C THR A 221 36.33 -5.08 10.93
N GLY A 222 36.82 -5.53 9.77
CA GLY A 222 38.07 -6.28 9.64
C GLY A 222 37.92 -7.78 9.92
N MET A 223 36.69 -8.30 10.07
CA MET A 223 36.45 -9.74 10.23
C MET A 223 36.49 -10.45 8.88
N SER A 224 37.05 -11.65 8.85
CA SER A 224 37.10 -12.49 7.64
C SER A 224 35.72 -13.08 7.35
N VAL A 225 35.21 -12.83 6.14
CA VAL A 225 33.93 -13.30 5.62
C VAL A 225 34.19 -14.17 4.39
N GLU A 226 33.64 -15.39 4.41
CA GLU A 226 33.66 -16.28 3.26
C GLU A 226 32.52 -15.96 2.29
N TYR A 227 32.78 -16.07 0.99
CA TYR A 227 31.77 -15.91 -0.05
C TYR A 227 31.93 -16.94 -1.16
N THR A 228 30.82 -17.25 -1.83
CA THR A 228 30.78 -18.15 -2.99
C THR A 228 30.40 -17.39 -4.23
N SER A 229 31.21 -17.50 -5.27
CA SER A 229 30.99 -16.89 -6.59
C SER A 229 30.64 -17.96 -7.61
N THR A 230 29.43 -17.87 -8.14
CA THR A 230 28.78 -18.81 -9.05
C THR A 230 28.57 -18.14 -10.40
N GLN A 231 29.14 -18.71 -11.46
CA GLN A 231 28.86 -18.32 -12.84
C GLN A 231 28.01 -19.37 -13.52
N GLY A 232 26.93 -19.00 -14.21
CA GLY A 232 26.08 -19.93 -14.94
C GLY A 232 25.38 -19.30 -16.14
N VAL A 233 24.56 -20.11 -16.81
CA VAL A 233 23.85 -19.73 -18.04
C VAL A 233 22.35 -19.97 -17.88
N ILE A 234 21.55 -19.00 -18.32
CA ILE A 234 20.09 -19.07 -18.34
C ILE A 234 19.63 -19.02 -19.80
N LEU A 235 18.84 -20.00 -20.21
CA LEU A 235 18.22 -20.03 -21.53
C LEU A 235 16.91 -19.25 -21.50
N ILE A 236 16.70 -18.36 -22.46
CA ILE A 236 15.41 -17.67 -22.60
C ILE A 236 14.43 -18.65 -23.27
N PRO A 237 13.26 -18.93 -22.66
CA PRO A 237 12.25 -19.79 -23.26
C PRO A 237 11.90 -19.33 -24.68
N ASP A 238 11.73 -20.30 -25.59
CA ASP A 238 11.29 -20.07 -26.97
C ASP A 238 12.15 -19.13 -27.81
N SER A 239 13.44 -18.95 -27.46
CA SER A 239 14.36 -18.09 -28.19
C SER A 239 15.74 -18.72 -28.42
N LYS A 240 16.49 -18.18 -29.41
CA LYS A 240 17.89 -18.56 -29.69
C LYS A 240 18.91 -17.80 -28.83
N TYR A 241 18.44 -17.06 -27.83
CA TYR A 241 19.25 -16.23 -26.96
C TYR A 241 19.40 -16.86 -25.57
N LYS A 242 20.55 -16.58 -24.95
CA LYS A 242 20.90 -16.93 -23.57
C LYS A 242 21.35 -15.69 -22.81
N VAL A 243 21.33 -15.80 -21.49
CA VAL A 243 21.88 -14.81 -20.57
C VAL A 243 22.94 -15.49 -19.71
N ASP A 244 24.18 -15.02 -19.82
CA ASP A 244 25.26 -15.44 -18.92
C ASP A 244 25.19 -14.58 -17.65
N ILE A 245 25.21 -15.24 -16.48
CA ILE A 245 25.05 -14.62 -15.15
C ILE A 245 26.21 -15.01 -14.23
N ALA A 246 26.66 -14.06 -13.40
CA ALA A 246 27.55 -14.33 -12.27
C ALA A 246 26.94 -13.75 -10.99
N ILE A 247 27.03 -14.52 -9.91
CA ILE A 247 26.45 -14.22 -8.60
C ILE A 247 27.51 -14.50 -7.55
N ALA A 248 27.85 -13.53 -6.70
CA ALA A 248 28.68 -13.75 -5.52
C ALA A 248 27.88 -13.44 -4.26
N THR A 249 27.86 -14.40 -3.33
CA THR A 249 27.02 -14.34 -2.13
C THR A 249 27.85 -14.67 -0.91
N VAL A 250 27.68 -13.89 0.16
CA VAL A 250 28.26 -14.18 1.47
C VAL A 250 27.75 -15.51 1.99
N LYS A 251 28.66 -16.37 2.45
CA LYS A 251 28.32 -17.68 3.01
C LYS A 251 28.27 -17.60 4.53
N ILE A 252 27.21 -18.19 5.10
CA ILE A 252 27.05 -18.32 6.54
C ILE A 252 27.11 -19.80 6.97
N GLY A 253 27.36 -20.03 8.26
CA GLY A 253 27.33 -21.38 8.84
C GLY A 253 25.91 -21.96 8.87
N PRO A 254 25.75 -23.29 8.82
CA PRO A 254 24.44 -23.95 8.75
C PRO A 254 23.63 -23.84 10.05
N SER A 255 24.30 -23.59 11.17
CA SER A 255 23.62 -23.37 12.46
C SER A 255 24.41 -22.42 13.35
N VAL A 256 23.69 -21.72 14.23
CA VAL A 256 24.27 -20.78 15.20
C VAL A 256 23.71 -21.05 16.59
N ALA A 257 24.60 -21.20 17.57
CA ALA A 257 24.22 -21.30 18.98
C ALA A 257 24.17 -19.91 19.63
N ILE A 258 22.99 -19.50 20.10
CA ILE A 258 22.76 -18.17 20.68
C ILE A 258 22.57 -18.31 22.19
N LYS A 259 23.51 -17.72 22.94
CA LYS A 259 23.47 -17.69 24.42
C LYS A 259 22.25 -16.91 24.95
N ALA A 260 21.82 -17.26 26.15
CA ALA A 260 20.75 -16.57 26.86
C ALA A 260 21.00 -15.05 26.98
N GLY A 261 19.97 -14.25 26.69
CA GLY A 261 20.02 -12.78 26.75
C GLY A 261 20.93 -12.12 25.70
N LYS A 262 21.40 -12.86 24.69
CA LYS A 262 22.25 -12.32 23.61
C LYS A 262 21.49 -12.21 22.29
N SER A 263 22.01 -11.34 21.44
CA SER A 263 21.57 -11.17 20.06
C SER A 263 22.74 -11.31 19.11
N VAL A 264 22.49 -11.92 17.95
CA VAL A 264 23.46 -12.06 16.86
C VAL A 264 22.86 -11.43 15.62
N ARG A 265 23.70 -10.81 14.78
CA ARG A 265 23.31 -10.27 13.49
C ARG A 265 24.21 -10.83 12.40
N PHE A 266 23.60 -11.22 11.28
CA PHE A 266 24.29 -11.60 10.06
C PHE A 266 23.96 -10.60 8.97
N HIS A 267 24.98 -10.22 8.21
CA HIS A 267 24.87 -9.34 7.05
C HIS A 267 25.23 -10.14 5.81
N VAL A 268 24.24 -10.47 5.00
CA VAL A 268 24.39 -11.29 3.79
C VAL A 268 24.26 -10.40 2.58
N VAL A 269 25.35 -10.23 1.84
CA VAL A 269 25.37 -9.46 0.59
C VAL A 269 25.45 -10.42 -0.58
N THR A 270 24.60 -10.18 -1.58
CA THR A 270 24.57 -10.89 -2.87
C THR A 270 24.82 -9.89 -3.98
N ALA A 271 25.94 -10.03 -4.69
CA ALA A 271 26.25 -9.27 -5.89
C ALA A 271 25.86 -10.07 -7.13
N VAL A 272 25.20 -9.44 -8.09
CA VAL A 272 24.67 -10.09 -9.30
C VAL A 272 25.00 -9.24 -10.52
N ASN A 273 25.61 -9.85 -11.53
CA ASN A 273 25.79 -9.21 -12.83
C ASN A 273 25.49 -10.20 -13.95
N TYR A 274 24.88 -9.69 -15.03
CA TYR A 274 24.46 -10.50 -16.16
C TYR A 274 24.59 -9.73 -17.47
N THR A 275 24.67 -10.48 -18.56
CA THR A 275 24.77 -9.97 -19.93
C THR A 275 23.39 -9.65 -20.51
N GLN A 276 23.35 -8.78 -21.52
CA GLN A 276 22.14 -8.69 -22.36
C GLN A 276 21.95 -10.00 -23.14
N PRO A 277 20.73 -10.30 -23.62
CA PRO A 277 20.48 -11.52 -24.39
C PRO A 277 21.47 -11.68 -25.57
N VAL A 278 22.30 -12.73 -25.51
CA VAL A 278 23.31 -13.07 -26.52
C VAL A 278 22.99 -14.41 -27.18
N ASP A 279 23.46 -14.63 -28.41
CA ASP A 279 23.26 -15.93 -29.09
C ASP A 279 23.82 -17.08 -28.23
N ILE A 280 23.11 -18.21 -28.16
CA ILE A 280 23.51 -19.42 -27.42
C ILE A 280 24.95 -19.84 -27.72
N LYS A 281 25.43 -19.63 -28.94
CA LYS A 281 26.79 -20.01 -29.38
C LYS A 281 27.91 -19.11 -28.85
N SER A 282 27.58 -17.93 -28.32
CA SER A 282 28.59 -16.99 -27.78
C SER A 282 29.26 -17.56 -26.53
N LYS A 283 30.54 -17.21 -26.31
CA LYS A 283 31.25 -17.59 -25.08
C LYS A 283 30.89 -16.62 -23.96
N ALA A 284 30.74 -17.15 -22.74
CA ALA A 284 30.49 -16.34 -21.56
C ALA A 284 31.68 -15.40 -21.28
N PRO A 285 31.44 -14.13 -20.96
CA PRO A 285 32.51 -13.18 -20.67
C PRO A 285 33.25 -13.52 -19.38
N GLU A 286 34.58 -13.65 -19.44
CA GLU A 286 35.42 -13.92 -18.26
C GLU A 286 35.45 -12.76 -17.25
N HIS A 287 35.23 -11.53 -17.72
CA HIS A 287 35.21 -10.34 -16.86
C HIS A 287 33.99 -10.30 -15.93
N LEU A 288 32.93 -11.08 -16.22
CA LEU A 288 31.69 -11.05 -15.47
C LEU A 288 31.90 -11.51 -14.02
N GLN A 289 32.66 -12.60 -13.83
CA GLN A 289 32.96 -13.14 -12.51
C GLN A 289 33.83 -12.17 -11.70
N ARG A 290 34.93 -11.66 -12.30
CA ARG A 290 35.82 -10.69 -11.64
C ARG A 290 35.08 -9.41 -11.23
N SER A 291 34.16 -8.94 -12.07
CA SER A 291 33.35 -7.74 -11.79
C SER A 291 32.45 -7.93 -10.58
N VAL A 292 31.86 -9.12 -10.42
CA VAL A 292 30.97 -9.41 -9.29
C VAL A 292 31.77 -9.58 -7.99
N ASP A 293 32.94 -10.24 -8.05
CA ASP A 293 33.81 -10.40 -6.89
C ASP A 293 34.32 -9.05 -6.39
N GLN A 294 34.82 -8.19 -7.30
CA GLN A 294 35.25 -6.82 -6.95
C GLN A 294 34.10 -5.97 -6.38
N LEU A 295 32.90 -6.11 -6.93
CA LEU A 295 31.73 -5.40 -6.42
C LEU A 295 31.40 -5.86 -5.00
N LEU A 296 31.36 -7.17 -4.75
CA LEU A 296 31.08 -7.73 -3.43
C LEU A 296 32.12 -7.25 -2.40
N GLU A 297 33.41 -7.35 -2.72
CA GLU A 297 34.48 -6.87 -1.85
C GLU A 297 34.37 -5.37 -1.53
N SER A 298 33.97 -4.56 -2.50
CA SER A 298 33.78 -3.12 -2.30
C SER A 298 32.60 -2.81 -1.38
N VAL A 299 31.52 -3.60 -1.46
CA VAL A 299 30.29 -3.40 -0.68
C VAL A 299 30.47 -3.89 0.75
N LEU A 300 31.18 -5.01 0.96
CA LEU A 300 31.44 -5.56 2.30
C LEU A 300 32.28 -4.62 3.18
N LYS A 301 33.03 -3.70 2.59
CA LYS A 301 33.79 -2.64 3.29
C LYS A 301 32.91 -1.47 3.75
N ILE A 302 31.66 -1.41 3.31
CA ILE A 302 30.70 -0.36 3.67
C ILE A 302 29.90 -0.84 4.88
N ASP A 303 29.64 0.07 5.82
CA ASP A 303 28.77 -0.22 6.95
C ASP A 303 27.31 -0.49 6.51
N TYR A 304 26.69 -1.51 7.10
CA TYR A 304 25.35 -1.95 6.76
C TYR A 304 24.29 -0.85 6.95
N ALA A 305 24.42 -0.01 7.98
CA ALA A 305 23.45 1.05 8.27
C ALA A 305 23.55 2.16 7.21
N SER A 306 24.77 2.46 6.77
CA SER A 306 25.02 3.42 5.69
C SER A 306 24.43 2.93 4.37
N LEU A 307 24.64 1.66 4.00
CA LEU A 307 24.08 1.08 2.77
C LEU A 307 22.54 1.07 2.77
N ARG A 308 21.94 0.80 3.93
CA ARG A 308 20.49 0.85 4.12
C ARG A 308 19.96 2.29 4.02
N GLU A 309 20.59 3.27 4.66
CA GLU A 309 20.14 4.67 4.60
C GLU A 309 20.24 5.24 3.18
N GLU A 310 21.30 4.89 2.44
CA GLU A 310 21.43 5.24 1.02
C GLU A 310 20.21 4.75 0.22
N HIS A 311 19.81 3.49 0.40
CA HIS A 311 18.64 2.91 -0.27
C HIS A 311 17.33 3.61 0.12
N ILE A 312 17.11 3.80 1.42
CA ILE A 312 15.90 4.45 1.95
C ILE A 312 15.79 5.89 1.42
N LYS A 313 16.91 6.62 1.36
CA LYS A 313 16.94 7.98 0.85
C LYS A 313 16.46 8.06 -0.61
N VAL A 314 16.87 7.12 -1.45
CA VAL A 314 16.42 7.08 -2.85
C VAL A 314 14.91 6.86 -2.94
N TRP A 315 14.35 5.93 -2.19
CA TRP A 315 12.90 5.74 -2.15
C TRP A 315 12.15 6.96 -1.64
N ARG A 316 12.65 7.59 -0.58
CA ARG A 316 12.09 8.85 -0.05
C ARG A 316 12.13 9.97 -1.10
N ASP A 317 13.18 10.03 -1.91
CA ASP A 317 13.32 11.01 -2.99
C ASP A 317 12.32 10.75 -4.12
N ILE A 318 12.11 9.50 -4.52
CA ILE A 318 11.11 9.11 -5.52
C ILE A 318 9.69 9.44 -5.03
N TRP A 319 9.37 9.09 -3.78
CA TRP A 319 8.05 9.34 -3.17
C TRP A 319 7.77 10.82 -2.83
N LYS A 320 8.69 11.75 -3.11
CA LYS A 320 8.40 13.19 -3.04
C LYS A 320 7.28 13.59 -3.99
N SER A 321 7.19 12.95 -5.15
CA SER A 321 6.05 13.10 -6.05
C SER A 321 5.08 11.96 -5.80
N GLY A 322 3.78 12.23 -5.86
CA GLY A 322 2.81 11.21 -5.49
C GLY A 322 1.37 11.58 -5.79
N PHE A 323 0.50 10.59 -5.59
CA PHE A 323 -0.94 10.69 -5.75
C PHE A 323 -1.64 10.18 -4.50
N GLY A 324 -2.63 10.93 -4.01
CA GLY A 324 -3.51 10.54 -2.93
C GLY A 324 -4.97 10.57 -3.38
N ILE A 325 -5.76 9.63 -2.90
CA ILE A 325 -7.21 9.58 -3.13
C ILE A 325 -7.94 9.37 -1.82
N SER A 326 -9.09 10.03 -1.63
CA SER A 326 -9.91 9.82 -0.43
C SER A 326 -10.42 8.38 -0.36
N ASN A 327 -10.33 7.75 0.82
CA ASN A 327 -10.72 6.35 1.00
C ASN A 327 -12.22 6.14 0.73
N SER A 328 -12.54 5.16 -0.12
CA SER A 328 -13.89 4.81 -0.52
C SER A 328 -14.31 3.49 0.09
N LYS A 329 -15.52 3.45 0.65
CA LYS A 329 -16.16 2.23 1.19
C LYS A 329 -17.06 1.53 0.18
N ALA A 330 -17.18 2.05 -1.03
CA ALA A 330 -17.94 1.42 -2.09
C ALA A 330 -17.30 0.08 -2.49
N ALA A 331 -18.12 -0.94 -2.74
CA ALA A 331 -17.64 -2.24 -3.18
C ALA A 331 -16.89 -2.12 -4.52
N GLY A 332 -15.74 -2.79 -4.62
CA GLY A 332 -14.90 -2.76 -5.84
C GLY A 332 -14.18 -1.43 -6.11
N SER A 333 -14.29 -0.44 -5.21
CA SER A 333 -13.62 0.84 -5.42
C SER A 333 -12.12 0.78 -5.17
N LEU A 334 -11.35 1.43 -6.05
CA LEU A 334 -9.90 1.54 -5.92
C LEU A 334 -9.53 2.49 -4.78
N ASN A 335 -8.66 2.04 -3.88
CA ASN A 335 -8.21 2.79 -2.71
C ASN A 335 -6.67 2.92 -2.69
N GLY A 336 -6.17 3.71 -1.74
CA GLY A 336 -4.75 4.02 -1.63
C GLY A 336 -3.86 2.80 -1.38
N ASP A 337 -4.40 1.76 -0.73
CA ASP A 337 -3.76 0.45 -0.57
C ASP A 337 -3.32 -0.14 -1.92
N LYS A 338 -4.25 -0.30 -2.86
CA LYS A 338 -4.00 -0.92 -4.15
C LYS A 338 -3.22 -0.01 -5.10
N ILE A 339 -3.46 1.30 -5.04
CA ILE A 339 -2.72 2.26 -5.86
C ILE A 339 -1.25 2.30 -5.46
N ASN A 340 -0.96 2.46 -4.17
CA ASN A 340 0.41 2.61 -3.69
C ASN A 340 1.22 1.32 -3.89
N THR A 341 0.62 0.16 -3.65
CA THR A 341 1.27 -1.15 -3.88
C THR A 341 1.57 -1.38 -5.36
N THR A 342 0.60 -1.12 -6.25
CA THR A 342 0.80 -1.25 -7.70
C THR A 342 1.91 -0.34 -8.20
N ILE A 343 1.89 0.95 -7.80
CA ILE A 343 2.95 1.90 -8.16
C ILE A 343 4.31 1.42 -7.63
N TYR A 344 4.36 0.97 -6.38
CA TYR A 344 5.58 0.42 -5.78
C TYR A 344 6.14 -0.76 -6.58
N TYR A 345 5.29 -1.72 -6.99
CA TYR A 345 5.71 -2.88 -7.76
C TYR A 345 6.24 -2.49 -9.15
N VAL A 346 5.55 -1.58 -9.84
CA VAL A 346 6.00 -1.03 -11.13
C VAL A 346 7.36 -0.36 -10.96
N LEU A 347 7.52 0.51 -9.96
CA LEU A 347 8.78 1.21 -9.71
C LEU A 347 9.90 0.26 -9.28
N SER A 348 9.61 -0.82 -8.56
CA SER A 348 10.58 -1.84 -8.15
C SER A 348 11.12 -2.64 -9.34
N ASN A 349 10.38 -2.68 -10.44
CA ASN A 349 10.81 -3.30 -11.71
C ASN A 349 11.62 -2.34 -12.61
N ILE A 350 11.86 -1.11 -12.18
CA ILE A 350 12.44 -0.06 -13.02
C ILE A 350 13.66 0.56 -12.32
N GLN A 351 14.72 0.74 -13.09
CA GLN A 351 15.98 1.31 -12.63
C GLN A 351 15.84 2.82 -12.33
N ALA A 352 16.69 3.31 -11.43
CA ALA A 352 16.67 4.70 -10.98
C ALA A 352 18.01 5.39 -11.32
N PRO A 353 18.31 5.59 -12.61
CA PRO A 353 19.64 6.00 -13.08
C PRO A 353 20.15 7.31 -12.49
N LEU A 354 19.27 8.23 -12.07
CA LEU A 354 19.65 9.47 -11.39
C LEU A 354 20.38 9.25 -10.06
N HIS A 355 19.99 8.18 -9.36
CA HIS A 355 20.49 7.84 -8.02
C HIS A 355 21.59 6.77 -8.05
N GLU A 356 21.83 6.17 -9.21
CA GLU A 356 22.87 5.18 -9.39
C GLU A 356 24.26 5.80 -9.39
N LEU A 357 25.22 5.07 -8.82
CA LEU A 357 26.64 5.47 -8.76
C LEU A 357 27.36 5.24 -10.09
N SER A 358 26.89 4.29 -10.91
CA SER A 358 27.46 3.97 -12.21
C SER A 358 27.15 5.01 -13.29
N THR A 359 26.11 5.83 -13.10
CA THR A 359 25.64 6.78 -14.12
C THR A 359 26.54 8.01 -14.19
N THR A 360 26.92 8.39 -15.41
CA THR A 360 27.76 9.56 -15.66
C THR A 360 27.02 10.88 -15.41
N ILE A 361 27.76 11.97 -15.16
CA ILE A 361 27.18 13.31 -14.96
C ILE A 361 26.39 13.76 -16.20
N GLU A 362 26.88 13.44 -17.40
CA GLU A 362 26.23 13.77 -18.67
C GLU A 362 24.88 13.06 -18.84
N GLU A 363 24.82 11.75 -18.52
CA GLU A 363 23.58 10.99 -18.54
C GLU A 363 22.58 11.53 -17.53
N LYS A 364 23.02 11.85 -16.30
CA LYS A 364 22.15 12.47 -15.28
C LYS A 364 21.56 13.79 -15.76
N SER A 365 22.40 14.64 -16.37
CA SER A 365 21.94 15.92 -16.94
C SER A 365 20.92 15.71 -18.07
N LYS A 366 21.14 14.73 -18.95
CA LYS A 366 20.21 14.38 -20.02
C LYS A 366 18.86 13.91 -19.46
N ILE A 367 18.88 13.05 -18.44
CA ILE A 367 17.67 12.54 -17.79
C ILE A 367 16.89 13.69 -17.13
N GLN A 368 17.58 14.57 -16.39
CA GLN A 368 16.96 15.74 -15.77
C GLN A 368 16.31 16.66 -16.81
N LYS A 369 16.99 16.89 -17.95
CA LYS A 369 16.42 17.69 -19.04
C LYS A 369 15.12 17.09 -19.56
N THR A 370 15.07 15.77 -19.76
CA THR A 370 13.84 15.06 -20.18
C THR A 370 12.71 15.17 -19.16
N LEU A 371 13.03 15.13 -17.86
CA LEU A 371 12.01 15.25 -16.81
C LEU A 371 11.46 16.68 -16.69
N HIS A 372 12.29 17.69 -16.94
CA HIS A 372 11.91 19.10 -16.86
C HIS A 372 11.12 19.58 -18.08
N TYR A 373 11.48 19.07 -19.27
CA TYR A 373 10.82 19.38 -20.53
C TYR A 373 10.36 18.08 -21.19
N PRO A 374 9.31 17.45 -20.64
CA PRO A 374 8.75 16.26 -21.26
C PRO A 374 8.09 16.66 -22.59
N ASP A 375 8.53 16.03 -23.68
CA ASP A 375 7.78 16.05 -24.93
C ASP A 375 6.38 15.45 -24.70
N ARG A 376 5.42 15.83 -25.56
CA ARG A 376 3.99 15.46 -25.48
C ARG A 376 3.75 14.09 -24.83
N CYS A 377 3.38 14.08 -23.56
CA CYS A 377 3.18 12.85 -22.80
C CYS A 377 1.76 12.79 -22.27
N TYR A 378 1.18 11.62 -22.53
CA TYR A 378 -0.17 11.18 -22.24
C TYR A 378 -1.23 11.76 -23.17
N GLY A 379 -1.75 10.92 -24.07
CA GLY A 379 -2.92 11.21 -24.90
C GLY A 379 -4.06 10.22 -24.61
N GLY A 380 -4.93 10.52 -23.65
CA GLY A 380 -6.06 9.64 -23.32
C GLY A 380 -6.94 10.14 -22.16
N HIS A 381 -7.98 9.36 -21.85
CA HIS A 381 -8.82 9.53 -20.66
C HIS A 381 -8.08 9.05 -19.40
N THR A 382 -8.57 9.37 -18.20
CA THR A 382 -7.95 8.89 -16.94
C THR A 382 -7.88 7.36 -16.85
N LEU A 383 -6.73 6.80 -16.45
CA LEU A 383 -6.59 5.34 -16.21
C LEU A 383 -7.14 4.90 -14.84
N LEU A 384 -7.52 5.85 -13.98
CA LEU A 384 -7.89 5.58 -12.60
C LEU A 384 -9.19 4.77 -12.49
N PHE A 385 -10.19 5.09 -13.32
CA PHE A 385 -11.54 4.52 -13.20
C PHE A 385 -11.91 3.52 -14.30
N TYR A 386 -11.17 3.50 -15.41
CA TYR A 386 -11.57 2.79 -16.63
C TYR A 386 -10.66 1.60 -16.99
N SER A 387 -9.66 1.27 -16.17
CA SER A 387 -8.63 0.28 -16.52
C SER A 387 -8.46 -0.80 -15.46
N GLU A 388 -9.40 -1.74 -15.37
CA GLU A 388 -9.35 -2.87 -14.44
C GLU A 388 -8.09 -3.75 -14.61
N THR A 389 -7.58 -3.88 -15.83
CA THR A 389 -6.37 -4.67 -16.14
C THR A 389 -5.08 -4.08 -15.56
N LEU A 390 -5.03 -2.76 -15.33
CA LEU A 390 -3.88 -2.09 -14.73
C LEU A 390 -3.85 -2.25 -13.21
N TRP A 391 -5.00 -2.60 -12.62
CA TRP A 391 -5.20 -2.79 -11.20
C TRP A 391 -5.64 -4.24 -10.95
N SER A 392 -5.04 -5.23 -11.60
CA SER A 392 -5.36 -6.63 -11.31
C SER A 392 -4.94 -7.01 -9.88
N GLU A 393 -5.51 -8.08 -9.35
CA GLU A 393 -5.03 -8.64 -8.08
C GLU A 393 -3.65 -9.29 -8.30
N ILE A 394 -2.77 -9.11 -7.32
CA ILE A 394 -1.38 -9.56 -7.38
C ILE A 394 -1.21 -10.65 -6.32
N LYS A 395 -0.89 -11.87 -6.75
CA LYS A 395 -0.66 -13.01 -5.84
C LYS A 395 0.80 -13.44 -5.86
N ASP A 396 1.41 -13.42 -7.04
CA ASP A 396 2.77 -13.92 -7.26
C ASP A 396 3.64 -12.90 -8.01
N GLU A 397 4.94 -13.20 -8.12
CA GLU A 397 5.94 -12.39 -8.83
C GLU A 397 5.69 -12.31 -10.34
N GLU A 398 5.07 -13.34 -10.92
CA GLU A 398 4.67 -13.36 -12.32
C GLU A 398 3.57 -12.33 -12.59
N ASP A 399 2.56 -12.26 -11.71
CA ASP A 399 1.51 -11.23 -11.79
C ASP A 399 2.11 -9.82 -11.69
N ILE A 400 3.11 -9.63 -10.82
CA ILE A 400 3.85 -8.36 -10.71
C ILE A 400 4.52 -7.99 -12.04
N ALA A 401 5.17 -8.95 -12.70
CA ALA A 401 5.84 -8.73 -13.97
C ALA A 401 4.85 -8.41 -15.10
N ASP A 402 3.67 -9.05 -15.11
CA ASP A 402 2.61 -8.83 -16.09
C ASP A 402 1.93 -7.47 -15.93
N VAL A 403 1.59 -7.09 -14.69
CA VAL A 403 1.06 -5.76 -14.36
C VAL A 403 2.04 -4.69 -14.76
N THR A 404 3.32 -4.85 -14.41
CA THR A 404 4.38 -3.92 -14.80
C THR A 404 4.48 -3.80 -16.32
N SER A 405 4.48 -4.92 -17.03
CA SER A 405 4.57 -4.93 -18.49
C SER A 405 3.37 -4.21 -19.12
N THR A 406 2.17 -4.42 -18.59
CA THR A 406 0.93 -3.79 -19.05
C THR A 406 0.96 -2.27 -18.82
N TRP A 407 1.41 -1.81 -17.66
CA TRP A 407 1.63 -0.39 -17.37
C TRP A 407 2.62 0.24 -18.34
N MET A 408 3.78 -0.38 -18.52
CA MET A 408 4.83 0.13 -19.40
C MET A 408 4.36 0.23 -20.86
N ILE A 409 3.67 -0.79 -21.36
CA ILE A 409 3.09 -0.78 -22.71
C ILE A 409 2.05 0.35 -22.84
N THR A 410 1.17 0.49 -21.84
CA THR A 410 0.13 1.53 -21.86
C THR A 410 0.73 2.93 -21.93
N LEU A 411 1.71 3.23 -21.08
CA LEU A 411 2.38 4.53 -21.05
C LEU A 411 3.15 4.80 -22.36
N GLU A 412 3.87 3.81 -22.89
CA GLU A 412 4.58 3.92 -24.17
C GLU A 412 3.61 4.22 -25.33
N LYS A 413 2.48 3.50 -25.38
CA LYS A 413 1.48 3.66 -26.45
C LYS A 413 0.66 4.94 -26.32
N LYS A 414 0.61 5.54 -25.13
CA LYS A 414 -0.06 6.82 -24.86
C LYS A 414 0.85 8.04 -25.02
N GLY A 415 2.04 7.88 -25.62
CA GLY A 415 2.95 8.99 -25.97
C GLY A 415 4.02 9.30 -24.91
N CYS A 416 4.09 8.55 -23.81
CA CYS A 416 5.09 8.78 -22.75
C CYS A 416 6.39 7.98 -22.95
N ASN A 417 6.70 7.55 -24.17
CA ASN A 417 7.86 6.71 -24.47
C ASN A 417 9.21 7.36 -24.12
N ILE A 418 9.31 8.70 -24.16
CA ILE A 418 10.54 9.43 -23.87
C ILE A 418 10.72 9.58 -22.35
N ILE A 419 9.69 10.01 -21.64
CA ILE A 419 9.76 10.21 -20.18
C ILE A 419 9.93 8.88 -19.43
N VAL A 420 9.31 7.79 -19.90
CA VAL A 420 9.46 6.45 -19.31
C VAL A 420 10.91 5.95 -19.37
N ARG A 421 11.70 6.39 -20.37
CA ARG A 421 13.13 6.06 -20.47
C ARG A 421 14.00 6.82 -19.46
N ALA A 422 13.48 7.84 -18.78
CA ALA A 422 14.18 8.54 -17.71
C ALA A 422 14.30 7.68 -16.41
N GLY A 423 13.70 6.49 -16.39
CA GLY A 423 13.75 5.55 -15.26
C GLY A 423 12.59 5.74 -14.29
N ALA A 424 12.79 5.35 -13.04
CA ALA A 424 11.74 5.30 -12.02
C ALA A 424 11.00 6.64 -11.83
N GLU A 425 11.70 7.78 -11.79
CA GLU A 425 11.06 9.09 -11.63
C GLU A 425 10.21 9.48 -12.85
N GLY A 426 10.67 9.17 -14.06
CA GLY A 426 9.92 9.47 -15.28
C GLY A 426 8.69 8.58 -15.44
N VAL A 427 8.79 7.33 -15.01
CA VAL A 427 7.65 6.41 -14.97
C VAL A 427 6.64 6.86 -13.92
N LEU A 428 7.08 7.24 -12.72
CA LEU A 428 6.19 7.80 -11.71
C LEU A 428 5.46 9.03 -12.24
N GLN A 429 6.18 9.98 -12.84
CA GLN A 429 5.58 11.17 -13.46
C GLN A 429 4.54 10.77 -14.53
N ALA A 430 4.86 9.83 -15.42
CA ALA A 430 3.93 9.35 -16.45
C ALA A 430 2.68 8.68 -15.87
N ILE A 431 2.82 7.91 -14.78
CA ILE A 431 1.69 7.34 -14.04
C ILE A 431 0.83 8.46 -13.47
N LEU A 432 1.42 9.42 -12.74
CA LEU A 432 0.69 10.55 -12.15
C LEU A 432 -0.11 11.32 -13.21
N LEU A 433 0.49 11.55 -14.37
CA LEU A 433 -0.21 12.18 -15.49
C LEU A 433 -1.43 11.36 -15.94
N SER A 434 -1.24 10.04 -16.11
CA SER A 434 -2.29 9.14 -16.54
C SER A 434 -3.46 9.03 -15.56
N LEU A 435 -3.20 9.17 -14.25
CA LEU A 435 -4.25 9.13 -13.22
C LEU A 435 -5.13 10.37 -13.27
N GLY A 436 -4.54 11.55 -13.47
CA GLY A 436 -5.25 12.83 -13.57
C GLY A 436 -5.76 13.16 -14.97
N GLY A 437 -5.57 12.28 -15.96
CA GLY A 437 -5.79 12.65 -17.37
C GLY A 437 -5.01 13.91 -17.75
N LEU A 438 -3.87 14.14 -17.11
CA LEU A 438 -3.02 15.30 -17.33
C LEU A 438 -2.17 15.03 -18.58
N ARG A 439 -2.04 16.04 -19.43
CA ARG A 439 -1.26 15.97 -20.66
C ARG A 439 -0.27 17.12 -20.69
N PHE A 440 0.99 16.79 -20.97
CA PHE A 440 1.95 17.80 -21.40
C PHE A 440 1.75 18.05 -22.90
N ASP A 441 1.43 19.29 -23.25
CA ASP A 441 1.53 19.80 -24.61
C ASP A 441 2.82 20.62 -24.73
N ASP A 442 3.15 21.10 -25.94
CA ASP A 442 4.40 21.80 -26.24
C ASP A 442 4.59 23.04 -25.35
N ASN A 443 3.48 23.72 -25.02
CA ASN A 443 3.50 25.01 -24.32
C ASN A 443 2.78 25.00 -22.96
N HIS A 444 2.00 23.98 -22.62
CA HIS A 444 1.17 23.99 -21.41
C HIS A 444 0.89 22.58 -20.87
N LEU A 445 0.55 22.52 -19.58
CA LEU A 445 0.01 21.35 -18.90
C LEU A 445 -1.51 21.51 -18.83
N GLU A 446 -2.25 20.51 -19.27
CA GLU A 446 -3.72 20.51 -19.20
C GLU A 446 -4.24 19.27 -18.47
N MET A 447 -5.38 19.41 -17.78
CA MET A 447 -6.07 18.34 -17.06
C MET A 447 -7.36 17.97 -17.77
N SER A 448 -7.43 16.78 -18.37
CA SER A 448 -8.54 16.36 -19.23
C SER A 448 -9.46 15.32 -18.56
N MET A 449 -9.88 15.60 -17.32
CA MET A 449 -10.88 14.79 -16.61
C MET A 449 -12.30 15.27 -16.87
N GLU A 450 -13.25 14.35 -16.94
CA GLU A 450 -14.66 14.71 -17.02
C GLU A 450 -15.18 15.12 -15.62
N PRO A 451 -15.98 16.20 -15.52
CA PRO A 451 -16.53 16.63 -14.23
C PRO A 451 -17.32 15.55 -13.49
N LYS A 452 -17.94 14.59 -14.19
CA LYS A 452 -18.69 13.47 -13.60
C LYS A 452 -17.79 12.52 -12.79
N ASP A 453 -16.51 12.43 -13.14
CA ASP A 453 -15.53 11.52 -12.54
C ASP A 453 -14.89 12.11 -11.27
N LEU A 454 -15.14 13.39 -10.96
CA LEU A 454 -14.56 14.12 -9.83
C LEU A 454 -15.36 13.98 -8.52
N HIS A 455 -15.90 12.79 -8.26
CA HIS A 455 -16.73 12.50 -7.08
C HIS A 455 -15.92 12.10 -5.83
N ARG A 456 -14.57 12.17 -5.90
CA ARG A 456 -13.64 11.87 -4.80
C ARG A 456 -12.54 12.94 -4.73
N ASP A 457 -11.93 13.06 -3.56
CA ASP A 457 -10.80 13.97 -3.40
C ASP A 457 -9.56 13.34 -4.03
N LEU A 458 -8.92 14.07 -4.95
CA LEU A 458 -7.71 13.68 -5.67
C LEU A 458 -6.60 14.64 -5.30
N LEU A 459 -5.42 14.12 -4.96
CA LEU A 459 -4.28 14.91 -4.48
C LEU A 459 -3.05 14.56 -5.31
N PHE A 460 -2.61 15.45 -6.19
CA PHE A 460 -1.38 15.33 -6.96
C PHE A 460 -0.31 16.21 -6.31
N HIS A 461 0.77 15.59 -5.88
CA HIS A 461 1.87 16.27 -5.20
C HIS A 461 3.11 16.29 -6.10
N ARG A 462 3.73 17.48 -6.21
CA ARG A 462 5.02 17.72 -6.87
C ARG A 462 5.11 17.15 -8.28
N LEU A 463 4.15 17.49 -9.14
CA LEU A 463 4.27 17.27 -10.57
C LEU A 463 5.42 18.13 -11.11
N ASN A 464 6.42 17.51 -11.74
CA ASN A 464 7.53 18.25 -12.34
C ASN A 464 7.06 18.94 -13.63
N TYR A 465 7.21 20.26 -13.74
CA TYR A 465 6.81 21.01 -14.94
C TYR A 465 7.72 22.21 -15.20
N GLY A 466 8.67 22.08 -16.12
CA GLY A 466 9.71 23.09 -16.38
C GLY A 466 10.96 22.85 -15.54
N ASN A 467 11.83 23.86 -15.41
CA ASN A 467 13.14 23.68 -14.79
C ASN A 467 13.03 23.64 -13.26
N ASN A 468 12.76 22.45 -12.70
CA ASN A 468 12.66 22.21 -11.25
C ASN A 468 11.48 22.94 -10.58
N THR A 469 10.41 23.17 -11.34
CA THR A 469 9.13 23.67 -10.83
C THR A 469 8.24 22.50 -10.46
N HIS A 470 7.63 22.58 -9.29
CA HIS A 470 6.78 21.54 -8.73
C HIS A 470 5.35 22.08 -8.55
N VAL A 471 4.42 21.51 -9.29
CA VAL A 471 3.00 21.87 -9.26
C VAL A 471 2.25 20.88 -8.38
N ASN A 472 1.47 21.41 -7.43
CA ASN A 472 0.49 20.64 -6.67
C ASN A 472 -0.91 20.94 -7.20
N ILE A 473 -1.65 19.89 -7.53
CA ILE A 473 -3.03 19.98 -8.00
C ILE A 473 -3.87 19.13 -7.07
N SER A 474 -4.94 19.69 -6.52
CA SER A 474 -5.90 18.92 -5.72
C SER A 474 -7.31 19.17 -6.21
N VAL A 475 -8.09 18.10 -6.34
CA VAL A 475 -9.54 18.17 -6.55
C VAL A 475 -10.19 17.83 -5.23
N ILE A 476 -11.00 18.74 -4.70
CA ILE A 476 -11.68 18.56 -3.41
C ILE A 476 -13.18 18.64 -3.62
N VAL A 477 -13.92 17.67 -3.11
CA VAL A 477 -15.38 17.65 -3.14
C VAL A 477 -15.92 18.37 -1.90
N GLY A 478 -16.57 19.50 -2.13
CA GLY A 478 -17.19 20.32 -1.09
C GLY A 478 -18.38 19.65 -0.42
N ASN A 479 -18.89 20.29 0.65
CA ASN A 479 -20.09 19.86 1.36
C ASN A 479 -21.38 20.03 0.52
N ASP A 480 -21.32 20.89 -0.48
CA ASP A 480 -22.35 21.09 -1.50
C ASP A 480 -22.30 20.03 -2.62
N ASN A 481 -21.45 19.01 -2.47
CA ASN A 481 -21.15 17.98 -3.47
C ASN A 481 -20.61 18.54 -4.78
N LYS A 482 -20.10 19.78 -4.82
CA LYS A 482 -19.39 20.32 -5.97
C LYS A 482 -17.89 20.08 -5.83
N ALA A 483 -17.25 19.70 -6.93
CA ALA A 483 -15.80 19.60 -6.99
C ALA A 483 -15.18 20.98 -7.24
N VAL A 484 -14.08 21.27 -6.55
CA VAL A 484 -13.23 22.45 -6.79
C VAL A 484 -11.80 22.01 -7.05
N ILE A 485 -11.13 22.66 -7.98
CA ILE A 485 -9.72 22.43 -8.28
C ILE A 485 -8.90 23.45 -7.49
N ARG A 486 -7.84 23.00 -6.83
CA ARG A 486 -6.90 23.87 -6.13
C ARG A 486 -5.49 23.64 -6.66
N VAL A 487 -4.81 24.72 -6.97
CA VAL A 487 -3.47 24.70 -7.57
C VAL A 487 -2.52 25.53 -6.73
N SER A 488 -1.31 25.03 -6.51
CA SER A 488 -0.21 25.76 -5.85
C SER A 488 1.13 25.29 -6.37
N LEU A 489 2.15 26.13 -6.20
CA LEU A 489 3.54 25.82 -6.57
C LEU A 489 4.39 25.67 -5.31
N ASP A 490 5.07 24.53 -5.16
CA ASP A 490 6.05 24.36 -4.07
C ASP A 490 7.32 25.19 -4.35
N ARG A 491 7.76 25.13 -5.61
CA ARG A 491 8.93 25.80 -6.15
C ARG A 491 8.64 26.19 -7.59
N ASN A 492 9.13 27.36 -7.99
CA ASN A 492 9.01 27.85 -9.35
C ASN A 492 10.32 28.51 -9.83
N ASP A 493 10.69 28.27 -11.08
CA ASP A 493 11.80 28.92 -11.79
C ASP A 493 11.38 30.25 -12.44
N ARG A 494 10.11 30.35 -12.83
CA ARG A 494 9.52 31.51 -13.53
C ARG A 494 8.05 31.71 -13.08
N PRO A 495 7.37 32.80 -13.45
CA PRO A 495 5.95 32.94 -13.18
C PRO A 495 5.17 31.91 -14.00
N TYR A 496 4.23 31.22 -13.35
CA TYR A 496 3.26 30.34 -14.01
C TYR A 496 1.87 30.92 -13.84
N TYR A 497 1.03 30.67 -14.82
CA TYR A 497 -0.35 31.11 -14.88
C TYR A 497 -1.26 29.90 -15.07
N ALA A 498 -2.44 29.96 -14.48
CA ALA A 498 -3.48 28.96 -14.64
C ALA A 498 -4.80 29.59 -15.07
N CYS A 499 -5.59 28.80 -15.79
CA CYS A 499 -6.96 29.14 -16.12
C CYS A 499 -7.85 27.89 -16.11
N ASP A 500 -9.14 28.09 -15.90
CA ASP A 500 -10.13 27.00 -15.87
C ASP A 500 -10.67 26.67 -17.27
N ALA A 501 -11.67 25.78 -17.34
CA ALA A 501 -12.16 25.26 -18.60
C ALA A 501 -12.56 26.37 -19.59
N GLY A 502 -11.99 26.32 -20.80
CA GLY A 502 -12.22 27.27 -21.89
C GLY A 502 -11.45 28.59 -21.81
N CYS A 503 -10.69 28.84 -20.74
CA CYS A 503 -9.80 30.00 -20.59
C CYS A 503 -10.44 31.38 -20.91
N ILE A 504 -11.72 31.58 -20.63
CA ILE A 504 -12.41 32.86 -20.92
C ILE A 504 -11.92 33.98 -19.98
N ASP A 505 -11.73 33.63 -18.71
CA ASP A 505 -11.31 34.56 -17.67
C ASP A 505 -9.81 34.87 -17.78
N ALA A 506 -9.38 36.02 -17.26
CA ALA A 506 -7.98 36.41 -17.30
C ALA A 506 -7.09 35.39 -16.56
N PRO A 507 -5.90 35.03 -17.11
CA PRO A 507 -5.01 34.07 -16.47
C PRO A 507 -4.60 34.50 -15.06
N ILE A 508 -4.71 33.58 -14.10
CA ILE A 508 -4.35 33.85 -12.70
C ILE A 508 -2.92 33.41 -12.46
N ALA A 509 -2.09 34.30 -11.91
CA ALA A 509 -0.72 33.98 -11.53
C ALA A 509 -0.70 33.00 -10.34
N LEU A 510 0.04 31.92 -10.50
CA LEU A 510 0.23 30.91 -9.47
C LEU A 510 1.39 31.28 -8.53
N SER A 511 1.25 30.92 -7.26
CA SER A 511 2.28 31.11 -6.24
C SER A 511 2.28 29.92 -5.27
N LYS A 512 2.96 30.06 -4.13
CA LYS A 512 2.88 29.10 -3.02
C LYS A 512 1.50 29.09 -2.36
N GLU A 513 0.74 30.17 -2.48
CA GLU A 513 -0.62 30.22 -2.00
C GLU A 513 -1.56 29.42 -2.90
N VAL A 514 -2.53 28.76 -2.28
CA VAL A 514 -3.46 27.88 -2.96
C VAL A 514 -4.52 28.71 -3.68
N VAL A 515 -4.52 28.64 -5.00
CA VAL A 515 -5.54 29.26 -5.87
C VAL A 515 -6.63 28.23 -6.16
N GLN A 516 -7.90 28.66 -6.09
CA GLN A 516 -9.05 27.79 -6.33
C GLN A 516 -9.74 28.13 -7.65
N PHE A 517 -10.08 27.10 -8.42
CA PHE A 517 -10.81 27.18 -9.67
C PHE A 517 -12.09 26.34 -9.58
N PRO A 518 -13.25 26.88 -9.98
CA PRO A 518 -14.48 26.09 -10.07
C PRO A 518 -14.35 25.07 -11.20
N VAL A 519 -14.90 23.87 -11.01
CA VAL A 519 -14.97 22.88 -12.10
C VAL A 519 -16.06 23.32 -13.07
N LYS A 520 -15.67 23.60 -14.31
CA LYS A 520 -16.56 23.95 -15.42
C LYS A 520 -16.67 22.79 -16.40
N ARG A 521 -17.83 22.61 -17.01
CA ARG A 521 -18.12 21.68 -18.11
C ARG A 521 -18.32 22.47 -19.39
N THR A 522 -17.62 22.07 -20.44
CA THR A 522 -17.75 22.67 -21.79
C THR A 522 -18.47 21.74 -22.76
N GLU A 523 -19.05 22.30 -23.81
CA GLU A 523 -19.61 21.56 -24.95
C GLU A 523 -18.99 22.07 -26.27
N PRO A 524 -18.18 21.27 -27.00
CA PRO A 524 -17.70 19.91 -26.68
C PRO A 524 -16.79 19.89 -25.44
N LEU A 525 -16.53 18.68 -24.92
CA LEU A 525 -15.67 18.49 -23.74
C LEU A 525 -14.23 18.93 -24.03
N THR A 526 -13.68 19.75 -23.13
CA THR A 526 -12.31 20.25 -23.13
C THR A 526 -11.68 20.03 -21.76
N SER A 527 -10.39 20.32 -21.61
CA SER A 527 -9.69 20.21 -20.33
C SER A 527 -10.25 21.19 -19.30
N ILE A 528 -10.27 20.76 -18.04
CA ILE A 528 -10.85 21.51 -16.91
C ILE A 528 -9.87 22.48 -16.26
N LEU A 529 -8.57 22.35 -16.55
CA LEU A 529 -7.49 23.17 -16.03
C LEU A 529 -6.37 23.26 -17.06
N TYR A 530 -5.81 24.46 -17.24
CA TYR A 530 -4.63 24.73 -18.06
C TYR A 530 -3.60 25.47 -17.22
N ILE A 531 -2.32 25.10 -17.33
CA ILE A 531 -1.19 25.72 -16.63
C ILE A 531 -0.05 25.96 -17.62
N THR A 532 0.47 27.17 -17.69
CA THR A 532 1.67 27.48 -18.49
C THR A 532 2.52 28.60 -17.88
N ALA A 533 3.80 28.65 -18.24
CA ALA A 533 4.66 29.78 -17.96
C ALA A 533 4.48 30.94 -18.96
N ASP A 534 3.93 30.68 -20.14
CA ASP A 534 3.73 31.69 -21.18
C ASP A 534 2.35 32.33 -21.05
N LYS A 535 2.34 33.57 -20.53
CA LYS A 535 1.11 34.33 -20.34
C LYS A 535 0.42 34.64 -21.66
N GLN A 536 1.18 34.98 -22.71
CA GLN A 536 0.61 35.34 -24.00
C GLN A 536 -0.05 34.12 -24.63
N HIS A 537 0.62 32.97 -24.62
CA HIS A 537 0.04 31.70 -25.05
C HIS A 537 -1.27 31.39 -24.30
N MET A 538 -1.32 31.60 -22.98
CA MET A 538 -2.55 31.40 -22.20
C MET A 538 -3.69 32.34 -22.61
N GLU A 539 -3.39 33.61 -22.91
CA GLU A 539 -4.39 34.58 -23.37
C GLU A 539 -4.89 34.26 -24.79
N GLU A 540 -4.05 33.64 -25.62
CA GLU A 540 -4.39 33.18 -26.97
C GLU A 540 -5.21 31.88 -26.97
N LEU A 541 -5.08 31.01 -25.96
CA LEU A 541 -5.82 29.74 -25.87
C LEU A 541 -7.34 29.90 -25.94
N LYS A 542 -7.88 31.02 -25.44
CA LYS A 542 -9.32 31.32 -25.54
C LYS A 542 -9.82 31.41 -26.99
N HIS A 543 -8.93 31.72 -27.93
CA HIS A 543 -9.24 31.81 -29.36
C HIS A 543 -9.10 30.46 -30.08
N THR A 544 -8.38 29.52 -29.49
CA THR A 544 -8.19 28.17 -30.05
C THR A 544 -9.16 27.14 -29.46
N ILE A 545 -9.64 27.38 -28.23
CA ILE A 545 -10.63 26.51 -27.58
C ILE A 545 -12.03 26.88 -28.07
N HIS A 546 -12.48 26.20 -29.12
CA HIS A 546 -13.81 26.42 -29.70
C HIS A 546 -14.89 25.66 -28.91
N VAL A 547 -15.58 26.38 -28.04
CA VAL A 547 -16.68 25.85 -27.21
C VAL A 547 -17.97 26.59 -27.51
N LYS A 548 -19.08 25.86 -27.56
CA LYS A 548 -20.44 26.39 -27.72
C LYS A 548 -20.98 26.94 -26.40
N GLU A 549 -20.72 26.23 -25.32
CA GLU A 549 -21.23 26.56 -24.00
C GLU A 549 -20.21 26.18 -22.91
N ILE A 550 -20.12 27.03 -21.88
CA ILE A 550 -19.38 26.76 -20.66
C ILE A 550 -20.34 26.97 -19.49
N LYS A 551 -20.51 25.93 -18.68
CA LYS A 551 -21.33 25.96 -17.47
C LYS A 551 -20.53 25.44 -16.29
N GLU A 552 -20.77 25.96 -15.10
CA GLU A 552 -20.26 25.32 -13.88
C GLU A 552 -20.81 23.89 -13.78
N ALA A 553 -19.97 22.95 -13.35
CA ALA A 553 -20.38 21.56 -13.23
C ALA A 553 -21.49 21.44 -12.16
N PRO A 554 -22.53 20.63 -12.41
CA PRO A 554 -23.55 20.37 -11.41
C PRO A 554 -22.95 19.65 -10.21
N ALA A 555 -23.58 19.84 -9.04
CA ALA A 555 -23.25 19.06 -7.86
C ALA A 555 -23.45 17.56 -8.12
N HIS A 556 -22.55 16.74 -7.57
CA HIS A 556 -22.67 15.28 -7.64
C HIS A 556 -23.91 14.80 -6.89
N GLU A 557 -24.49 13.72 -7.39
CA GLU A 557 -25.66 13.10 -6.78
C GLU A 557 -25.32 12.60 -5.37
N HIS A 558 -26.17 12.94 -4.39
CA HIS A 558 -25.90 12.65 -2.98
C HIS A 558 -25.66 11.17 -2.71
N HIS A 559 -26.37 10.28 -3.40
CA HIS A 559 -26.24 8.83 -3.22
C HIS A 559 -24.89 8.29 -3.70
N VAL A 560 -24.24 8.93 -4.68
CA VAL A 560 -22.89 8.57 -5.14
C VAL A 560 -21.87 8.93 -4.05
N ILE A 561 -21.94 10.17 -3.56
CA ILE A 561 -21.06 10.64 -2.47
C ILE A 561 -21.28 9.81 -1.20
N ALA A 562 -22.53 9.49 -0.86
CA ALA A 562 -22.89 8.66 0.28
C ALA A 562 -22.34 7.23 0.15
N LEU A 563 -22.40 6.65 -1.05
CA LEU A 563 -21.83 5.33 -1.33
C LEU A 563 -20.32 5.31 -1.05
N HIS A 564 -19.57 6.30 -1.54
CA HIS A 564 -18.13 6.36 -1.32
C HIS A 564 -17.77 6.64 0.14
N LYS A 565 -18.48 7.55 0.83
CA LYS A 565 -18.19 7.89 2.24
C LYS A 565 -18.62 6.82 3.24
N HIS A 566 -19.73 6.14 2.99
CA HIS A 566 -20.38 5.26 3.97
C HIS A 566 -20.49 3.79 3.54
N GLY A 567 -20.26 3.48 2.26
CA GLY A 567 -20.36 2.12 1.70
C GLY A 567 -21.79 1.71 1.33
N HIS A 568 -22.76 2.62 1.47
CA HIS A 568 -24.15 2.38 1.09
C HIS A 568 -24.81 3.67 0.59
N HIS A 569 -25.66 3.54 -0.43
CA HIS A 569 -26.37 4.66 -1.07
C HIS A 569 -27.29 5.47 -0.15
N PHE A 570 -27.69 4.95 1.00
CA PHE A 570 -28.63 5.62 1.93
C PHE A 570 -27.94 6.55 2.93
N GLY A 571 -26.61 6.69 2.86
CA GLY A 571 -25.84 7.45 3.84
C GLY A 571 -25.74 6.71 5.18
N GLY A 572 -24.68 7.00 5.93
CA GLY A 572 -24.34 6.30 7.17
C GLY A 572 -25.23 6.65 8.36
N LEU A 573 -26.56 6.56 8.21
CA LEU A 573 -27.48 6.66 9.34
C LEU A 573 -27.10 5.57 10.36
N PRO A 574 -26.87 5.93 11.65
CA PRO A 574 -26.41 4.98 12.66
C PRO A 574 -27.31 3.74 12.75
N THR A 575 -26.75 2.57 13.06
CA THR A 575 -27.53 1.34 13.28
C THR A 575 -28.65 1.51 14.30
N ILE A 576 -28.47 2.42 15.26
CA ILE A 576 -29.49 2.83 16.24
C ILE A 576 -30.73 3.44 15.58
N PHE A 577 -30.57 4.22 14.51
CA PHE A 577 -31.70 4.79 13.76
C PHE A 577 -32.55 3.68 13.15
N TRP A 578 -31.90 2.70 12.51
CA TRP A 578 -32.59 1.55 11.92
C TRP A 578 -33.22 0.64 12.96
N ALA A 579 -32.55 0.40 14.09
CA ALA A 579 -33.10 -0.34 15.22
C ALA A 579 -34.31 0.38 15.83
N SER A 580 -34.25 1.71 15.96
CA SER A 580 -35.35 2.54 16.45
C SER A 580 -36.54 2.52 15.49
N LEU A 581 -36.29 2.59 14.18
CA LEU A 581 -37.34 2.51 13.16
C LEU A 581 -38.02 1.14 13.18
N ALA A 582 -37.23 0.05 13.22
CA ALA A 582 -37.75 -1.31 13.34
C ALA A 582 -38.57 -1.49 14.62
N PHE A 583 -38.08 -0.98 15.75
CA PHE A 583 -38.81 -1.00 17.02
C PHE A 583 -40.14 -0.25 16.94
N LEU A 584 -40.17 0.93 16.33
CA LEU A 584 -41.38 1.72 16.14
C LEU A 584 -42.39 1.02 15.22
N ILE A 585 -41.91 0.40 14.13
CA ILE A 585 -42.72 -0.43 13.25
C ILE A 585 -43.33 -1.60 14.01
N ILE A 586 -42.55 -2.31 14.83
CA ILE A 586 -43.05 -3.44 15.63
C ILE A 586 -44.13 -2.97 16.62
N ILE A 587 -43.90 -1.87 17.36
CA ILE A 587 -44.89 -1.31 18.27
C ILE A 587 -46.17 -0.93 17.54
N PHE A 588 -46.04 -0.28 16.39
CA PHE A 588 -47.19 0.11 15.57
C PHE A 588 -48.00 -1.12 15.14
N HIS A 589 -47.35 -2.18 14.65
CA HIS A 589 -48.04 -3.42 14.25
C HIS A 589 -48.66 -4.15 15.45
N LEU A 590 -48.02 -4.15 16.62
CA LEU A 590 -48.61 -4.69 17.86
C LEU A 590 -49.84 -3.90 18.30
N PHE A 591 -49.81 -2.58 18.15
CA PHE A 591 -50.96 -1.72 18.44
C PHE A 591 -52.11 -1.97 17.45
N LEU A 592 -51.79 -2.10 16.16
CA LEU A 592 -52.76 -2.39 15.11
C LEU A 592 -53.38 -3.79 15.31
N PHE A 593 -52.57 -4.79 15.64
CA PHE A 593 -53.04 -6.13 16.01
C PHE A 593 -53.93 -6.09 17.25
N LYS A 594 -53.57 -5.32 18.29
CA LYS A 594 -54.42 -5.14 19.47
C LYS A 594 -55.76 -4.48 19.11
N LEU A 595 -55.76 -3.51 18.21
CA LEU A 595 -56.96 -2.81 17.77
C LEU A 595 -57.89 -3.76 17.00
N ILE A 596 -57.34 -4.49 16.01
CA ILE A 596 -58.06 -5.53 15.27
C ILE A 596 -58.58 -6.62 16.22
N TYR A 597 -57.75 -7.10 17.15
CA TYR A 597 -58.15 -8.13 18.11
C TYR A 597 -59.27 -7.64 19.04
N ASN A 598 -59.19 -6.40 19.55
CA ASN A 598 -60.29 -5.85 20.34
C ASN A 598 -61.57 -5.72 19.51
N GLU A 599 -61.49 -5.29 18.26
CA GLU A 599 -62.66 -5.08 17.43
C GLU A 599 -63.31 -6.40 16.97
N TYR A 600 -62.52 -7.41 16.60
CA TYR A 600 -63.02 -8.72 16.18
C TYR A 600 -63.34 -9.67 17.35
N CYS A 601 -62.57 -9.66 18.45
CA CYS A 601 -62.75 -10.60 19.57
C CYS A 601 -63.57 -10.03 20.73
N GLN A 602 -63.58 -8.71 21.01
CA GLN A 602 -64.53 -8.16 22.00
C GLN A 602 -65.91 -7.83 21.40
N GLY A 603 -66.01 -7.74 20.07
CA GLY A 603 -67.29 -7.56 19.37
C GLY A 603 -68.24 -8.76 19.45
N GLN A 604 -67.72 -9.97 19.71
CA GLN A 604 -68.56 -11.18 19.82
C GLN A 604 -69.23 -11.34 21.20
N ASP A 605 -68.70 -10.72 22.26
CA ASP A 605 -69.28 -10.82 23.60
C ASP A 605 -70.53 -9.93 23.82
N ARG A 606 -70.87 -9.03 22.89
CA ARG A 606 -72.08 -8.20 22.96
C ARG A 606 -73.35 -8.84 22.41
N TYR A 607 -73.27 -9.98 21.72
CA TYR A 607 -74.46 -10.70 21.20
C TYR A 607 -74.76 -12.02 21.93
N GLY A 608 -74.01 -12.38 22.98
CA GLY A 608 -74.09 -13.70 23.63
C GLY A 608 -74.73 -13.77 25.02
N ARG A 609 -75.13 -12.65 25.65
CA ARG A 609 -75.60 -12.67 27.06
C ARG A 609 -76.69 -11.65 27.38
N THR A 610 -77.90 -11.91 26.89
CA THR A 610 -79.16 -11.62 27.59
C THR A 610 -80.19 -12.66 27.14
N ARG A 611 -80.49 -13.63 27.99
CA ARG A 611 -81.53 -14.66 27.78
C ARG A 611 -82.62 -14.47 28.85
N TYR A 612 -83.85 -14.29 28.37
CA TYR A 612 -85.20 -14.55 28.95
C TYR A 612 -85.77 -13.69 30.11
N SER A 613 -86.88 -13.00 29.82
CA SER A 613 -88.18 -13.12 30.54
C SER A 613 -89.30 -12.29 29.87
N VAL A 614 -90.17 -12.93 29.06
CA VAL A 614 -91.62 -13.17 29.29
C VAL A 614 -91.98 -14.39 28.44
#